data_AF-A0A523K104-F1
#
_entry.id   AF-A0A523K104-F1
#
_cell.length_a   1.000
_cell.length_b   1.000
_cell.length_c   1.000
_cell.angle_alpha   90.00
_cell.angle_beta   90.00
_cell.angle_gamma   90.00
#
_symmetry.space_group_name_H-M   'P 1'
#
loop_
_entity.id
_entity.type
_entity.pdbx_description
1 polymer ?
#
loop_
_entity_poly.entity_id
_entity_poly.type
_entity_poly.pdbx_seq_one_letter_code
_entity_poly.pdbx_strand_id
1 'polypeptide(L)'
;MTSSSGYRSGKLVIPGHGGPTTMDEVARYTVEYLRYMRGEVAKVLDDDGTLQDAYAIDQSAYSHLDTFDELARRNAGRIYRAMEFE
;
A
#
# COMPACT_ATOMS: atom_id res chain seq x y z
N MET A 1 -1.21 -20.90 13.20
CA MET A 1 -0.19 -20.67 12.15
C MET A 1 -0.87 -20.86 10.80
N THR A 2 -1.46 -19.79 10.27
CA THR A 2 -2.13 -19.85 8.96
C THR A 2 -1.08 -19.87 7.85
N SER A 3 -1.21 -20.88 7.00
CA SER A 3 -0.36 -21.23 5.87
C SER A 3 -0.02 -20.03 4.98
N SER A 4 1.28 -19.72 4.87
CA SER A 4 1.85 -18.79 3.89
C SER A 4 1.88 -19.45 2.51
N SER A 5 0.73 -19.55 1.85
CA SER A 5 0.67 -19.88 0.43
C SER A 5 0.33 -18.61 -0.35
N GLY A 6 1.29 -18.07 -1.11
CA GLY A 6 0.98 -16.99 -2.05
C GLY A 6 2.16 -16.49 -2.88
N TYR A 7 3.34 -16.32 -2.28
CA TYR A 7 4.52 -15.86 -3.00
C TYR A 7 5.65 -16.87 -2.84
N ARG A 8 6.27 -17.26 -3.96
CA ARG A 8 7.47 -18.09 -3.91
C ARG A 8 8.63 -17.24 -3.40
N SER A 9 8.77 -17.19 -2.08
CA SER A 9 9.86 -16.54 -1.35
C SER A 9 11.23 -16.93 -1.93
N GLY A 10 12.19 -16.01 -1.89
CA GLY A 10 13.54 -16.22 -2.43
C GLY A 10 13.69 -16.18 -3.95
N LYS A 11 12.63 -15.90 -4.73
CA LYS A 11 12.77 -15.65 -6.17
C LYS A 11 13.28 -14.24 -6.47
N LEU A 12 14.25 -14.15 -7.37
CA LEU A 12 14.71 -12.90 -7.98
C LEU A 12 13.62 -12.34 -8.92
N VAL A 13 13.40 -11.04 -8.85
CA VAL A 13 12.45 -10.27 -9.66
C VAL A 13 13.20 -9.12 -10.31
N ILE A 14 12.98 -8.92 -11.61
CA ILE A 14 13.45 -7.73 -12.33
C ILE A 14 12.24 -6.81 -12.49
N PRO A 15 12.14 -5.71 -11.71
CA PRO A 15 11.03 -4.77 -11.81
C PRO A 15 11.11 -3.93 -13.10
N GLY A 16 10.03 -3.25 -13.44
CA GLY A 16 10.02 -2.33 -14.59
C GLY A 16 10.95 -1.11 -14.42
N HIS A 17 11.18 -0.67 -13.18
CA HIS A 17 12.12 0.39 -12.81
C HIS A 17 12.88 0.00 -11.54
N GLY A 18 14.12 0.48 -11.39
CA GLY A 18 15.01 0.14 -10.27
C GLY A 18 15.88 -1.09 -10.51
N GLY A 19 16.61 -1.51 -9.47
CA GLY A 19 17.47 -2.69 -9.53
C GLY A 19 16.72 -4.01 -9.32
N PRO A 20 17.39 -5.16 -9.56
CA PRO A 20 16.85 -6.47 -9.20
C PRO A 20 16.44 -6.54 -7.72
N THR A 21 15.31 -7.20 -7.44
CA THR A 21 14.75 -7.36 -6.09
C THR A 21 14.28 -8.79 -5.85
N THR A 22 13.65 -9.09 -4.72
CA THR A 22 13.10 -10.41 -4.41
C THR A 22 11.58 -10.39 -4.24
N MET A 23 10.94 -11.55 -4.33
CA MET A 23 9.51 -11.65 -4.03
C MET A 23 9.16 -11.28 -2.58
N ASP A 24 10.11 -11.42 -1.64
CA ASP A 24 9.89 -11.03 -0.24
C ASP A 24 9.85 -9.50 -0.10
N GLU A 25 10.75 -8.80 -0.79
CA GLU A 25 10.75 -7.33 -0.87
C GLU A 25 9.49 -6.80 -1.58
N VAL A 26 9.05 -7.47 -2.66
CA VAL A 26 7.78 -7.14 -3.34
C VAL A 26 6.59 -7.32 -2.40
N ALA A 27 6.53 -8.43 -1.66
CA ALA A 27 5.46 -8.64 -0.69
C ALA A 27 5.45 -7.52 0.36
N ARG A 28 6.62 -7.21 0.94
CA ARG A 28 6.76 -6.20 1.99
C ARG A 28 6.40 -4.79 1.55
N TYR A 29 6.88 -4.35 0.39
CA TYR A 29 6.76 -2.94 0.01
C TYR A 29 5.64 -2.65 -0.99
N THR A 30 5.07 -3.69 -1.64
CA THR A 30 3.91 -3.53 -2.53
C THR A 30 2.63 -4.07 -1.89
N VAL A 31 2.63 -5.34 -1.48
CA VAL A 31 1.41 -5.99 -1.01
C VAL A 31 1.01 -5.48 0.37
N GLU A 32 1.96 -5.42 1.32
CA GLU A 32 1.66 -4.91 2.66
C GLU A 32 1.31 -3.42 2.65
N TYR A 33 1.91 -2.61 1.77
CA TYR A 33 1.51 -1.21 1.56
C TYR A 33 0.04 -1.11 1.15
N LEU A 34 -0.39 -1.90 0.16
CA LEU A 34 -1.79 -1.88 -0.30
C LEU A 34 -2.75 -2.39 0.79
N ARG A 35 -2.38 -3.43 1.53
CA ARG A 35 -3.17 -3.92 2.67
C ARG A 35 -3.29 -2.88 3.76
N TYR A 36 -2.18 -2.25 4.13
CA TYR A 36 -2.12 -1.17 5.11
C TYR A 36 -3.05 -0.02 4.69
N MET A 37 -2.86 0.52 3.50
CA MET A 37 -3.64 1.68 3.03
C MET A 37 -5.12 1.37 2.92
N ARG A 38 -5.50 0.19 2.43
CA ARG A 38 -6.90 -0.22 2.39
C ARG A 38 -7.49 -0.41 3.79
N GLY A 39 -6.71 -0.95 4.74
CA GLY A 39 -7.13 -1.05 6.13
C GLY A 39 -7.36 0.31 6.80
N GLU A 40 -6.47 1.29 6.57
CA GLU A 40 -6.65 2.64 7.10
C GLU A 40 -7.83 3.37 6.43
N VAL A 41 -8.00 3.22 5.11
CA VAL A 41 -9.16 3.78 4.40
C VAL A 41 -10.47 3.15 4.87
N ALA A 42 -10.49 1.84 5.15
CA ALA A 42 -11.67 1.18 5.71
C ALA A 42 -12.09 1.82 7.04
N LYS A 43 -11.14 2.12 7.94
CA LYS A 43 -11.43 2.84 9.19
C LYS A 43 -12.04 4.22 8.93
N VAL A 44 -11.48 4.98 7.97
CA VAL A 44 -12.02 6.29 7.58
C VAL A 44 -13.48 6.15 7.12
N LEU A 45 -13.79 5.15 6.30
CA LEU A 45 -15.16 4.93 5.82
C LEU A 45 -16.10 4.46 6.94
N ASP A 46 -15.64 3.56 7.82
CA ASP A 46 -16.40 3.07 8.97
C ASP A 46 -16.77 4.20 9.95
N ASP A 47 -15.93 5.23 10.02
CA ASP A 47 -16.15 6.44 10.83
C ASP A 47 -16.94 7.55 10.10
N ASP A 48 -17.59 7.24 8.96
CA ASP A 48 -18.27 8.20 8.07
C ASP A 48 -17.35 9.38 7.65
N GLY A 49 -16.05 9.12 7.58
CA GLY A 49 -15.01 10.09 7.27
C GLY A 49 -14.98 10.47 5.79
N THR A 50 -14.20 11.51 5.49
CA THR A 50 -14.15 12.15 4.18
C THR A 50 -12.85 11.83 3.42
N LEU A 51 -12.82 12.21 2.13
CA LEU A 51 -11.59 12.22 1.33
C LEU A 51 -10.44 13.03 1.98
N GLN A 52 -10.74 14.06 2.78
CA GLN A 52 -9.69 14.82 3.48
C GLN A 52 -9.07 14.00 4.61
N ASP A 53 -9.87 13.21 5.31
CA ASP A 53 -9.39 12.32 6.37
C ASP A 53 -8.50 11.21 5.78
N ALA A 54 -8.87 10.69 4.62
CA ALA A 54 -8.02 9.77 3.87
C ALA A 54 -6.66 10.41 3.47
N TYR A 55 -6.63 11.69 3.11
CA TYR A 55 -5.37 12.39 2.83
C TYR A 55 -4.47 12.59 4.06
N ALA A 56 -5.03 12.48 5.26
CA ALA A 56 -4.31 12.63 6.53
C ALA A 56 -3.75 11.30 7.08
N ILE A 57 -4.02 10.17 6.43
CA ILE A 57 -3.47 8.86 6.82
C ILE A 57 -1.93 8.94 6.86
N ASP A 58 -1.35 8.56 8.01
CA ASP A 58 0.10 8.54 8.21
C ASP A 58 0.75 7.42 7.39
N GLN A 59 1.52 7.78 6.38
CA GLN A 59 2.23 6.83 5.52
C GLN A 59 3.73 6.80 5.82
N SER A 60 4.19 7.37 6.95
CA SER A 60 5.61 7.57 7.28
C SER A 60 6.45 6.29 7.26
N ALA A 61 5.85 5.13 7.54
CA ALA A 61 6.51 3.83 7.42
C ALA A 61 7.02 3.51 5.99
N TYR A 62 6.46 4.15 4.97
CA TYR A 62 6.78 3.98 3.55
C TYR A 62 7.52 5.19 2.95
N SER A 63 7.91 6.17 3.78
CA SER A 63 8.55 7.43 3.34
C SER A 63 9.90 7.26 2.64
N HIS A 64 10.53 6.10 2.79
CA HIS A 64 11.79 5.75 2.16
C HIS A 64 11.64 5.20 0.73
N LEU A 65 10.41 4.97 0.26
CA LEU A 65 10.17 4.49 -1.10
C LEU A 65 10.31 5.63 -2.11
N ASP A 66 10.80 5.28 -3.30
CA ASP A 66 10.91 6.23 -4.40
C ASP A 66 9.56 6.89 -4.69
N THR A 67 9.59 8.19 -4.98
CA THR A 67 8.41 9.01 -5.32
C THR A 67 7.33 9.10 -4.23
N PHE A 68 7.67 8.80 -2.98
CA PHE A 68 6.73 8.85 -1.85
C PHE A 68 6.04 10.22 -1.74
N ASP A 69 6.82 11.30 -1.72
CA ASP A 69 6.31 12.65 -1.51
C ASP A 69 5.32 13.08 -2.61
N GLU A 70 5.51 12.62 -3.84
CA GLU A 70 4.61 12.90 -4.96
C GLU A 70 3.36 12.01 -4.96
N LEU A 71 3.45 10.76 -4.48
CA LEU A 71 2.42 9.75 -4.68
C LEU A 71 1.59 9.41 -3.45
N ALA A 72 2.11 9.53 -2.23
CA ALA A 72 1.43 9.08 -1.00
C ALA A 72 0.01 9.66 -0.86
N ARG A 73 -0.12 10.99 -0.97
CA ARG A 73 -1.43 11.66 -0.90
C ARG A 73 -2.35 11.26 -2.06
N ARG A 74 -1.81 11.16 -3.27
CA ARG A 74 -2.58 10.79 -4.47
C ARG A 74 -3.10 9.36 -4.39
N ASN A 75 -2.31 8.45 -3.86
CA ASN A 75 -2.67 7.06 -3.65
C ASN A 75 -3.79 6.92 -2.61
N ALA A 76 -3.67 7.61 -1.47
CA ALA A 76 -4.73 7.61 -0.46
C ALA A 76 -6.09 8.02 -1.03
N GLY A 77 -6.13 9.12 -1.79
CA GLY A 77 -7.39 9.56 -2.40
C GLY A 77 -7.93 8.65 -3.52
N ARG A 78 -7.06 7.92 -4.23
CA ARG A 78 -7.49 6.90 -5.20
C ARG A 78 -8.08 5.68 -4.52
N ILE A 79 -7.47 5.23 -3.44
CA ILE A 79 -7.92 4.07 -2.67
C ILE A 79 -9.26 4.38 -2.00
N TYR A 80 -9.40 5.54 -1.35
CA TYR A 80 -10.66 6.00 -0.78
C TYR A 80 -11.80 5.98 -1.81
N ARG A 81 -11.60 6.63 -2.97
CA ARG A 81 -12.61 6.67 -4.04
C ARG A 81 -12.93 5.30 -4.65
N ALA A 82 -11.97 4.39 -4.67
CA ALA A 82 -12.22 3.02 -5.12
C ALA A 82 -13.09 2.27 -4.12
N MET A 83 -12.82 2.43 -2.81
CA MET A 83 -13.49 1.71 -1.74
C MET A 83 -14.85 2.30 -1.33
N GLU A 84 -15.12 3.58 -1.60
CA GLU A 84 -16.39 4.25 -1.25
C GLU A 84 -17.63 3.57 -1.88
N PHE A 85 -17.45 2.74 -2.91
CA PHE A 85 -18.51 2.04 -3.62
C PHE A 85 -18.29 0.52 -3.75
N GLU A 86 -17.32 -0.05 -3.04
CA GLU A 86 -17.10 -1.51 -2.98
C GLU A 86 -18.09 -2.19 -2.02
#